data_AF-U2KQT6-F1
#
_entry.id   AF-U2KQT6-F1
#
_cell.length_a   1.000
_cell.length_b   1.000
_cell.length_c   1.000
_cell.angle_alpha   90.00
_cell.angle_beta   90.00
_cell.angle_gamma   90.00
#
_symmetry.space_group_name_H-M   'P 1'
#
loop_
_entity.id
_entity.type
_entity.pdbx_description
1 polymer ?
#
loop_
_entity_poly.entity_id
_entity_poly.type
_entity_poly.pdbx_seq_one_letter_code
_entity_poly.pdbx_strand_id
1 'polypeptide(L)' 'VCIFTLVGVANVLDVHIIGSGCVLRSAVIFFYISNEGISIIENAARMGLPVPQKLQDMMHSLKDK' A
#
# COMPACT_ATOMS: atom_id res chain seq x y z
N VAL A 1 -10.00 -9.64 7.83
CA VAL A 1 -10.48 -10.80 7.04
C VAL A 1 -10.50 -10.49 5.54
N CYS A 2 -11.13 -9.40 5.07
CA CYS A 2 -11.24 -9.10 3.64
C CYS A 2 -9.91 -8.91 2.89
N ILE A 3 -8.87 -8.35 3.53
CA ILE A 3 -7.54 -8.18 2.91
C ILE A 3 -6.95 -9.55 2.54
N PHE A 4 -7.03 -10.52 3.46
CA PHE A 4 -6.55 -11.88 3.18
C PHE A 4 -7.35 -12.56 2.07
N THR A 5 -8.66 -12.29 1.99
CA THR A 5 -9.48 -12.78 0.88
C THR A 5 -9.01 -12.23 -0.47
N LEU A 6 -8.72 -10.93 -0.57
CA LEU A 6 -8.23 -10.32 -1.81
C LEU A 6 -6.83 -10.81 -2.20
N VAL A 7 -5.93 -10.96 -1.24
CA VAL A 7 -4.61 -11.55 -1.47
C VAL A 7 -4.75 -13.02 -1.91
N GLY A 8 -5.69 -13.77 -1.33
CA GLY A 8 -6.00 -15.14 -1.71
C GLY A 8 -6.53 -15.25 -3.14
N VAL A 9 -7.46 -14.36 -3.54
CA VAL A 9 -7.96 -14.29 -4.92
C VAL A 9 -6.82 -13.95 -5.89
N ALA A 10 -6.00 -12.95 -5.57
CA ALA A 10 -4.85 -12.59 -6.39
C ALA A 10 -3.85 -13.75 -6.55
N ASN A 11 -3.63 -14.52 -5.49
CA ASN A 11 -2.81 -15.73 -5.54
C ASN A 11 -3.43 -16.83 -6.42
N VAL A 12 -4.73 -17.05 -6.33
CA VAL A 12 -5.43 -18.03 -7.20
C VAL A 12 -5.32 -17.63 -8.67
N LEU A 13 -5.47 -16.33 -8.98
CA LEU A 13 -5.31 -15.80 -10.34
C LEU A 13 -3.86 -15.93 -10.84
N ASP A 14 -2.86 -15.61 -10.01
CA ASP A 14 -1.45 -15.81 -10.35
C ASP A 14 -1.17 -17.27 -10.74
N VAL A 15 -1.65 -18.22 -9.93
CA VAL A 15 -1.40 -19.66 -10.13
C VAL A 15 -2.15 -20.22 -11.35
N HIS A 16 -3.42 -19.84 -11.55
CA HIS A 16 -4.29 -20.49 -12.55
C HIS A 16 -4.43 -19.74 -13.87
N ILE A 17 -4.22 -18.42 -13.89
CA ILE A 17 -4.40 -17.59 -15.09
C ILE A 17 -3.05 -17.13 -15.65
N ILE A 18 -2.16 -16.62 -14.80
CA ILE A 18 -0.85 -16.11 -15.25
C ILE A 18 0.15 -17.26 -15.49
N GLY A 19 -0.01 -18.37 -14.78
CA GLY A 19 0.70 -19.63 -15.04
C GLY A 19 2.18 -19.64 -14.64
N SER A 20 2.77 -18.48 -14.31
CA SER A 20 4.09 -18.36 -13.69
C SER A 20 4.28 -16.96 -13.09
N GLY A 21 4.56 -16.89 -11.78
CA GLY A 21 4.88 -15.66 -11.06
C GLY A 21 3.99 -15.39 -9.85
N CYS A 22 4.49 -14.56 -8.94
CA CYS A 22 3.74 -14.06 -7.77
C CYS A 22 3.33 -12.60 -7.95
N VAL A 23 3.06 -12.17 -9.19
CA VAL A 23 3.01 -10.76 -9.56
C VAL A 23 1.76 -10.09 -9.00
N LEU A 24 0.57 -10.65 -9.22
CA LEU A 24 -0.68 -10.08 -8.71
C LEU A 24 -0.72 -10.12 -7.18
N ARG A 25 -0.34 -11.25 -6.58
CA ARG A 25 -0.26 -11.39 -5.12
C ARG A 25 0.65 -10.31 -4.53
N SER A 26 1.85 -10.15 -5.09
CA SER A 26 2.80 -9.14 -4.61
C SER A 26 2.28 -7.73 -4.84
N ALA A 27 1.66 -7.46 -5.98
CA ALA A 27 1.08 -6.16 -6.28
C ALA A 27 -0.04 -5.78 -5.29
N VAL A 28 -0.95 -6.71 -4.98
CA VAL A 28 -2.03 -6.48 -3.99
C VAL A 28 -1.45 -6.26 -2.60
N ILE A 29 -0.42 -7.02 -2.20
CA ILE A 29 0.26 -6.81 -0.92
C ILE A 29 0.91 -5.42 -0.88
N PHE A 30 1.68 -5.05 -1.92
CA PHE A 30 2.33 -3.74 -1.98
C PHE A 30 1.33 -2.59 -2.02
N PHE A 31 0.19 -2.76 -2.67
CA PHE A 31 -0.89 -1.78 -2.68
C PHE A 31 -1.37 -1.47 -1.25
N TYR A 32 -1.69 -2.51 -0.47
CA TYR A 32 -2.11 -2.32 0.91
C TYR A 32 -0.99 -1.76 1.81
N ILE A 33 0.26 -2.24 1.63
CA ILE A 33 1.41 -1.69 2.36
C ILE A 33 1.59 -0.21 2.05
N SER A 34 1.44 0.20 0.81
CA SER A 34 1.60 1.62 0.41
C SER A 34 0.52 2.50 1.05
N ASN A 35 -0.73 2.01 1.08
CA ASN A 35 -1.85 2.74 1.69
C ASN A 35 -1.69 2.90 3.21
N GLU A 36 -1.31 1.82 3.90
CA GLU A 36 -1.00 1.88 5.34
C GLU A 36 0.27 2.70 5.60
N GLY A 37 1.27 2.59 4.72
CA GLY A 37 2.51 3.35 4.79
C GLY A 37 2.27 4.86 4.78
N ILE A 38 1.41 5.36 3.88
CA ILE A 38 0.99 6.77 3.87
C ILE A 38 0.33 7.15 5.20
N SER A 39 -0.59 6.32 5.70
CA SER A 39 -1.28 6.56 6.98
C SER A 39 -0.31 6.60 8.17
N ILE A 40 0.71 5.74 8.18
CA ILE A 40 1.77 5.70 9.20
C ILE A 40 2.62 6.98 9.14
N ILE A 41 3.02 7.42 7.95
CA ILE A 41 3.83 8.65 7.78
C ILE A 41 3.04 9.87 8.25
N GLU A 42 1.75 9.95 7.93
CA GLU A 42 0.86 11.02 8.42
C GLU A 42 0.76 11.02 9.95
N ASN A 43 0.59 9.84 10.55
CA ASN A 43 0.56 9.73 11.99
C ASN A 43 1.89 10.10 12.66
N ALA A 44 3.02 9.67 12.08
CA ALA A 44 4.35 10.01 12.57
C ALA A 44 4.60 11.53 12.54
N ALA A 45 4.22 12.20 11.44
CA ALA A 45 4.31 13.65 11.33
C ALA A 45 3.44 14.36 12.39
N ARG A 46 2.19 13.88 12.62
CA ARG A 46 1.31 14.42 13.67
C ARG A 46 1.84 14.23 15.09
N MET A 47 2.59 13.15 15.34
CA MET A 47 3.24 12.89 16.64
C MET A 47 4.50 13.74 16.86
N GLY A 48 4.89 14.58 15.90
CA GLY A 48 6.09 15.41 15.98
C GLY A 48 7.39 14.64 15.73
N LEU A 49 7.32 13.42 15.16
CA LEU A 49 8.53 12.74 14.70
C LEU A 49 9.14 13.50 13.52
N PRO A 50 10.48 13.50 13.38
CA PRO A 50 11.14 14.15 12.26
C PRO A 50 10.83 13.40 10.95
N VAL A 51 9.84 13.89 10.21
CA VAL A 51 9.48 13.43 8.87
C VAL A 51 9.93 14.49 7.85
N PRO A 52 10.66 14.13 6.79
CA PRO A 52 11.13 15.07 5.77
C PRO A 52 10.01 15.96 5.21
N GLN A 53 10.24 17.28 5.16
CA GLN A 53 9.25 18.26 4.71
C GLN A 53 8.69 17.94 3.31
N LYS A 54 9.57 17.57 2.37
CA LYS A 54 9.18 17.18 1.01
C LYS A 54 8.16 16.04 0.96
N LEU A 55 8.23 15.07 1.89
CA LEU A 55 7.25 13.98 1.97
C LEU A 55 5.91 14.47 2.51
N GLN A 56 5.92 15.35 3.50
CA GLN A 56 4.70 15.97 4.03
C GLN A 56 4.02 16.81 2.95
N ASP A 57 4.76 17.64 2.23
CA ASP A 57 4.25 18.48 1.15
C ASP A 57 3.62 17.65 0.01
N MET A 58 4.24 16.51 -0.33
CA MET A 58 3.70 15.56 -1.31
C MET A 58 2.38 14.96 -0.83
N MET A 59 2.28 14.57 0.44
CA MET A 59 1.04 14.03 1.03
C MET A 59 -0.08 15.07 1.07
N HIS A 60 0.22 16.32 1.41
CA HIS A 60 -0.76 17.41 1.34
C HIS A 60 -1.26 17.62 -0.08
N SER A 61 -0.36 17.59 -1.07
CA SER A 61 -0.71 17.72 -2.49
C SER A 61 -1.61 16.59 -3.00
N LEU A 62 -1.58 15.40 -2.37
CA LEU A 62 -2.48 14.28 -2.71
C LEU A 62 -3.88 14.44 -2.09
N LYS A 63 -4.04 15.22 -1.01
CA LYS A 63 -5.33 15.49 -0.34
C LYS A 63 -6.10 16.67 -0.93
N ASP A 64 -5.39 17.63 -1.52
CA ASP A 64 -5.98 18.84 -2.15
C ASP A 64 -6.49 18.61 -3.59
N LYS A 65 -6.51 17.36 -4.05
CA LYS A 65 -7.16 16.93 -5.30
C LYS A 65 -8.37 16.07 -4.99
#